data_AF-A0A2C9KJT7-F1
#
_entry.id   AF-A0A2C9KJT7-F1
#
_cell.length_a   1.000
_cell.length_b   1.000
_cell.length_c   1.000
_cell.angle_alpha   90.00
_cell.angle_beta   90.00
_cell.angle_gamma   90.00
#
_symmetry.space_group_name_H-M   'P 1'
#
loop_
_entity.id
_entity.type
_entity.pdbx_description
1 polymer ?
#
loop_
_entity_poly.entity_id
_entity_poly.type
_entity_poly.pdbx_seq_one_letter_code
_entity_poly.pdbx_strand_id
1 'polypeptide(L)'
;MLSMVAGEIRTTLFMYLALRIALDLKLSVECVHPCAMIKESVFVRERCLVLFRLPLTWEESKKYCENNFYGGSISELLSEEERIKASGLLKTHGSSSAWLGLTDNETSGHYLWTYSRTTTNETFLMNNVTLLSHEGHCIQLLTNNTFTVNDCQNQGDFFCDIGKYLSNAIIFFRLK
;
A
#
# COMPACT_ATOMS: atom_id res chain seq x y z
N MET A 1 -15.67 0.93 22.96
CA MET A 1 -15.40 0.08 21.78
C MET A 1 -14.27 -0.86 22.18
N LEU A 2 -14.49 -2.18 22.09
CA LEU A 2 -13.47 -3.20 22.36
C LEU A 2 -13.03 -3.78 21.01
N SER A 3 -11.72 -3.89 20.78
CA SER A 3 -11.13 -4.44 19.55
C SER A 3 -10.19 -5.60 19.86
N MET A 4 -10.24 -6.67 19.07
CA MET A 4 -9.34 -7.83 19.18
C MET A 4 -8.74 -8.17 17.81
N VAL A 5 -7.44 -8.45 17.76
CA VAL A 5 -6.72 -8.87 16.53
C VAL A 5 -6.84 -10.38 16.38
N ALA A 6 -7.38 -10.88 15.25
CA ALA A 6 -7.58 -12.33 15.07
C ALA A 6 -6.28 -13.15 14.92
N GLY A 7 -5.12 -12.49 14.86
CA GLY A 7 -3.82 -13.10 14.58
C GLY A 7 -3.06 -13.63 15.78
N GLU A 8 -3.47 -13.22 16.97
CA GLU A 8 -2.97 -13.78 18.22
C GLU A 8 -3.81 -14.98 18.69
N ILE A 9 -4.74 -15.48 17.87
CA ILE A 9 -5.63 -16.59 18.23
C ILE A 9 -4.89 -17.91 18.02
N ARG A 10 -3.95 -18.23 18.92
CA ARG A 10 -3.49 -19.61 19.14
C ARG A 10 -4.39 -20.41 20.09
N THR A 11 -5.53 -19.85 20.49
CA THR A 11 -6.44 -20.50 21.45
C THR A 11 -7.90 -20.32 21.02
N THR A 12 -8.47 -21.37 20.41
CA THR A 12 -9.90 -21.47 20.04
C THR A 12 -10.85 -21.02 21.16
N LEU A 13 -10.41 -21.16 22.42
CA LEU A 13 -11.15 -20.75 23.62
C LEU A 13 -11.37 -19.24 23.71
N PHE A 14 -10.38 -18.39 23.38
CA PHE A 14 -10.52 -16.93 23.51
C PHE A 14 -11.52 -16.37 22.50
N MET A 15 -11.46 -16.86 21.25
CA MET A 15 -12.43 -16.49 20.22
C MET A 15 -13.84 -16.96 20.58
N TYR A 16 -13.97 -18.18 21.10
CA TYR A 16 -15.25 -18.71 21.58
C TYR A 16 -15.80 -17.87 22.75
N LEU A 17 -14.96 -17.50 23.71
CA LEU A 17 -15.36 -16.64 24.84
C LEU A 17 -15.79 -15.26 24.36
N ALA A 18 -15.02 -14.64 23.47
CA ALA A 18 -15.33 -13.32 22.90
C ALA A 18 -16.66 -13.34 22.12
N LEU A 19 -16.90 -14.38 21.30
CA LEU A 19 -18.16 -14.58 20.59
C LEU A 19 -19.34 -14.82 21.53
N ARG A 20 -19.14 -15.59 22.62
CA ARG A 20 -20.18 -15.81 23.64
C ARG A 20 -20.53 -14.52 24.38
N ILE A 21 -19.54 -13.78 24.83
CA ILE A 21 -19.72 -12.47 25.47
C ILE A 21 -20.45 -11.50 24.53
N ALA A 22 -20.11 -11.52 23.23
CA ALA A 22 -20.79 -10.69 22.23
C ALA A 22 -22.28 -11.03 22.06
N LEU A 23 -22.61 -12.33 22.03
CA LEU A 23 -23.99 -12.81 21.98
C LEU A 23 -24.76 -12.41 23.25
N ASP A 24 -24.16 -12.58 24.43
CA ASP A 24 -24.78 -12.27 25.72
C ASP A 24 -25.04 -10.76 25.88
N LEU A 25 -24.13 -9.92 25.39
CA LEU A 25 -24.27 -8.45 25.40
C LEU A 25 -25.02 -7.89 24.19
N LYS A 26 -25.57 -8.74 23.30
CA LYS A 26 -26.22 -8.35 22.03
C LYS A 26 -25.39 -7.38 21.18
N LEU A 27 -24.07 -7.50 21.23
CA LEU A 27 -23.12 -6.70 20.46
C LEU A 27 -23.19 -7.08 18.99
N SER A 28 -23.09 -6.11 18.07
CA SER A 28 -22.81 -6.44 16.68
C SER A 28 -21.32 -6.76 16.53
N VAL A 29 -21.04 -7.84 15.80
CA VAL A 29 -19.68 -8.25 15.46
C VAL A 29 -19.40 -7.76 14.05
N GLU A 30 -18.47 -6.83 13.92
CA GLU A 30 -17.99 -6.35 12.63
C GLU A 30 -16.55 -6.81 12.44
N CYS A 31 -16.33 -7.61 11.38
CA CYS A 31 -14.98 -7.95 10.93
C CYS A 31 -14.49 -6.80 10.05
N VAL A 32 -13.59 -5.99 10.60
CA VAL A 32 -12.99 -4.88 9.85
C VAL A 32 -11.63 -5.36 9.37
N HIS A 33 -11.45 -5.32 8.05
CA HIS A 33 -10.16 -5.61 7.46
C HIS A 33 -9.16 -4.51 7.88
N PRO A 34 -7.93 -4.81 8.32
CA PRO A 34 -7.04 -3.79 8.88
C PRO A 34 -6.77 -2.60 7.95
N CYS A 35 -6.80 -2.82 6.62
CA CYS A 35 -6.72 -1.72 5.66
C CYS A 35 -7.88 -0.72 5.80
N ALA A 36 -9.10 -1.17 6.12
CA ALA A 36 -10.27 -0.30 6.25
C ALA A 36 -10.16 0.70 7.42
N MET A 37 -9.19 0.53 8.32
CA MET A 37 -8.90 1.52 9.36
C MET A 37 -8.08 2.71 8.83
N ILE A 38 -7.48 2.59 7.65
CA ILE A 38 -6.67 3.63 7.02
C ILE A 38 -7.47 4.23 5.87
N LYS A 39 -7.85 5.50 6.05
CA LYS A 39 -8.80 6.22 5.19
C LYS A 39 -8.40 6.24 3.70
N GLU A 40 -7.10 6.35 3.42
CA GLU A 40 -6.56 6.46 2.06
C GLU A 40 -5.86 5.16 1.65
N SER A 41 -6.57 4.03 1.73
CA SER A 41 -5.99 2.72 1.43
C SER A 41 -6.93 1.78 0.68
N VAL A 42 -6.35 0.77 0.05
CA VAL A 42 -7.06 -0.29 -0.65
C VAL A 42 -6.40 -1.64 -0.37
N PHE A 43 -7.22 -2.66 -0.13
CA PHE A 43 -6.74 -4.04 -0.03
C PHE A 43 -6.56 -4.66 -1.41
N VAL A 44 -5.37 -5.20 -1.66
CA VAL A 44 -5.03 -5.88 -2.91
C VAL A 44 -4.00 -6.96 -2.62
N ARG A 45 -4.26 -8.20 -3.08
CA ARG A 45 -3.34 -9.34 -2.95
C ARG A 45 -2.69 -9.48 -1.56
N GLU A 46 -3.51 -9.55 -0.52
CA GLU A 46 -3.05 -9.79 0.87
C GLU A 46 -2.17 -8.68 1.48
N ARG A 47 -2.17 -7.48 0.89
CA ARG A 47 -1.54 -6.28 1.44
C ARG A 47 -2.48 -5.08 1.34
N CYS A 48 -2.24 -4.08 2.18
CA CYS A 48 -2.85 -2.77 2.06
C CYS A 48 -1.90 -1.87 1.29
N LEU A 49 -2.39 -1.32 0.18
CA LEU A 49 -1.75 -0.23 -0.50
C LEU A 49 -2.30 1.08 0.11
N VAL A 50 -1.43 1.93 0.64
CA VAL A 50 -1.80 3.17 1.35
C VAL A 50 -1.19 4.38 0.66
N LEU A 51 -2.01 5.37 0.34
CA LEU A 51 -1.56 6.67 -0.16
C LEU A 51 -1.21 7.58 1.01
N PHE A 52 0.00 8.13 0.99
CA PHE A 52 0.41 9.21 1.88
C PHE A 52 0.58 10.50 1.08
N ARG A 53 -0.24 11.50 1.41
CA ARG A 53 -0.18 12.84 0.81
C ARG A 53 0.75 13.76 1.60
N LEU A 54 2.01 13.35 1.68
CA LEU A 54 3.09 14.06 2.38
C LEU A 54 4.19 14.35 1.35
N PRO A 55 4.59 15.61 1.15
CA PRO A 55 5.54 15.99 0.10
C PRO A 55 6.96 15.58 0.47
N LEU A 56 7.32 14.34 0.15
CA LEU A 56 8.63 13.75 0.42
C LEU A 56 9.37 13.43 -0.88
N THR A 57 10.69 13.46 -0.83
CA THR A 57 11.52 12.88 -1.89
C THR A 57 11.28 11.38 -1.99
N TRP A 58 11.71 10.76 -3.08
CA TRP A 58 11.54 9.32 -3.25
C TRP A 58 12.22 8.52 -2.12
N GLU A 59 13.44 8.91 -1.75
CA GLU A 59 14.23 8.24 -0.72
C GLU A 59 13.64 8.45 0.69
N GLU A 60 13.13 9.65 0.97
CA GLU A 60 12.41 9.92 2.23
C GLU A 60 11.10 9.14 2.31
N SER A 61 10.36 9.03 1.19
CA SER A 61 9.12 8.24 1.10
C SER A 61 9.38 6.76 1.38
N LYS A 62 10.45 6.20 0.79
CA LYS A 62 10.88 4.82 1.05
C LYS A 62 11.17 4.60 2.54
N LYS A 63 12.01 5.44 3.13
CA LYS A 63 12.34 5.40 4.56
C LYS A 63 11.11 5.58 5.44
N TYR A 64 10.16 6.42 5.03
CA TYR A 64 8.92 6.62 5.77
C TYR A 64 8.14 5.31 5.86
N CYS A 65 7.95 4.59 4.76
CA CYS A 65 7.23 3.32 4.76
C CYS A 65 7.94 2.27 5.64
N GLU A 66 9.27 2.16 5.53
CA GLU A 66 10.09 1.18 6.26
C GLU A 66 10.14 1.47 7.77
N ASN A 67 10.22 2.74 8.17
CA ASN A 67 10.37 3.12 9.57
C ASN A 67 9.04 3.18 10.33
N ASN A 68 7.94 3.53 9.67
CA ASN A 68 6.65 3.72 10.34
C ASN A 68 5.80 2.44 10.37
N PHE A 69 6.08 1.47 9.50
CA PHE A 69 5.28 0.25 9.39
C PHE A 69 6.19 -0.98 9.44
N TYR A 70 5.96 -1.85 10.41
CA TYR A 70 6.71 -3.10 10.52
C TYR A 70 6.50 -3.97 9.26
N GLY A 71 7.59 -4.23 8.54
CA GLY A 71 7.57 -4.93 7.26
C GLY A 71 6.88 -4.15 6.14
N GLY A 72 6.73 -2.83 6.29
CA GLY A 72 6.26 -1.94 5.25
C GLY A 72 7.36 -1.59 4.26
N SER A 73 6.96 -1.27 3.03
CA SER A 73 7.87 -0.84 1.96
C SER A 73 7.19 0.21 1.09
N ILE A 74 7.98 0.97 0.33
CA ILE A 74 7.42 1.71 -0.81
C ILE A 74 6.80 0.72 -1.80
N SER A 75 5.69 1.12 -2.44
CA SER A 75 4.81 0.15 -3.07
C SER A 75 5.32 -0.40 -4.39
N GLU A 76 5.04 -1.68 -4.62
CA GLU A 76 5.30 -2.36 -5.89
C GLU A 76 4.00 -2.72 -6.58
N LEU A 77 3.82 -2.28 -7.82
CA LEU A 77 2.63 -2.57 -8.62
C LEU A 77 3.00 -3.61 -9.68
N LEU A 78 2.81 -4.87 -9.31
CA LEU A 78 3.21 -6.05 -10.08
C LEU A 78 2.12 -6.54 -11.05
N SER A 79 0.97 -5.86 -11.08
CA SER A 79 -0.15 -6.21 -11.95
C SER A 79 -1.03 -5.02 -12.30
N GLU A 80 -1.80 -5.22 -13.36
CA GLU A 80 -2.77 -4.23 -13.82
C GLU A 80 -3.84 -3.92 -12.78
N GLU A 81 -4.30 -4.94 -12.03
CA GLU A 81 -5.30 -4.76 -10.97
C GLU A 81 -4.78 -3.79 -9.88
N GLU A 82 -3.53 -3.98 -9.45
CA GLU A 82 -2.89 -3.11 -8.45
C GLU A 82 -2.75 -1.69 -8.97
N ARG A 83 -2.36 -1.52 -10.24
CA ARG A 83 -2.22 -0.22 -10.91
C ARG A 83 -3.55 0.53 -11.00
N ILE A 84 -4.62 -0.15 -11.40
CA ILE A 84 -5.97 0.41 -11.47
C ILE A 84 -6.46 0.85 -10.09
N LYS A 85 -6.26 0.02 -9.06
CA LYS A 85 -6.65 0.35 -7.68
C LYS A 85 -5.87 1.56 -7.16
N ALA A 86 -4.56 1.60 -7.39
CA ALA A 86 -3.68 2.71 -6.99
C ALA A 86 -4.08 4.03 -7.67
N SER A 87 -4.25 4.02 -9.00
CA SER A 87 -4.67 5.23 -9.74
C SER A 87 -6.08 5.68 -9.37
N GLY A 88 -6.96 4.75 -9.00
CA GLY A 88 -8.27 5.04 -8.41
C GLY A 88 -8.17 5.76 -7.06
N LEU A 89 -7.24 5.37 -6.18
CA LEU A 89 -6.98 6.09 -4.93
C LEU A 89 -6.50 7.52 -5.18
N LEU A 90 -5.58 7.73 -6.14
CA LEU A 90 -5.12 9.07 -6.51
C LEU A 90 -6.29 9.98 -6.92
N LYS A 91 -7.16 9.49 -7.81
CA LYS A 91 -8.37 10.22 -8.23
C LYS A 91 -9.30 10.53 -7.07
N THR A 92 -9.55 9.54 -6.22
CA THR A 92 -10.50 9.64 -5.11
C THR A 92 -10.05 10.67 -4.07
N HIS A 93 -8.74 10.79 -3.85
CA HIS A 93 -8.16 11.66 -2.82
C HIS A 93 -7.52 12.94 -3.37
N GLY A 94 -7.66 13.22 -4.67
CA GLY A 94 -7.20 14.46 -5.30
C GLY A 94 -5.68 14.59 -5.42
N SER A 95 -4.96 13.47 -5.48
CA SER A 95 -3.52 13.44 -5.77
C SER A 95 -3.28 13.28 -7.27
N SER A 96 -2.33 14.05 -7.83
CA SER A 96 -2.02 14.01 -9.26
C SER A 96 -1.10 12.84 -9.64
N SER A 97 -0.14 12.55 -8.77
CA SER A 97 0.83 11.48 -8.93
C SER A 97 1.39 11.03 -7.59
N ALA A 98 1.92 9.81 -7.52
CA ALA A 98 2.59 9.32 -6.33
C ALA A 98 3.79 8.42 -6.65
N TRP A 99 4.83 8.51 -5.83
CA TRP A 99 6.04 7.68 -5.91
C TRP A 99 5.72 6.19 -5.71
N LEU A 100 6.47 5.37 -6.44
CA LEU A 100 6.49 3.91 -6.33
C LEU A 100 7.91 3.40 -6.11
N GLY A 101 8.04 2.13 -5.72
CA GLY A 101 9.33 1.49 -5.44
C GLY A 101 10.18 1.13 -6.66
N LEU A 102 9.81 1.60 -7.86
CA LEU A 102 10.51 1.32 -9.12
C LEU A 102 11.54 2.42 -9.42
N THR A 103 12.79 2.03 -9.59
CA THR A 103 13.92 2.94 -9.86
C THR A 103 14.98 2.27 -10.72
N ASP A 104 15.76 3.05 -11.47
CA ASP A 104 16.96 2.58 -12.19
C ASP A 104 18.28 2.95 -11.47
N ASN A 105 18.20 3.57 -10.29
CA ASN A 105 19.35 4.12 -9.57
C ASN A 105 20.38 3.04 -9.15
N GLU A 106 19.94 1.79 -8.99
CA GLU A 106 20.82 0.68 -8.63
C GLU A 106 21.49 0.00 -9.85
N THR A 107 20.88 0.10 -11.03
CA THR A 107 21.38 -0.48 -12.27
C THR A 107 21.04 0.44 -13.43
N SER A 108 21.99 1.31 -13.80
CA SER A 108 21.85 2.22 -14.95
C SER A 108 21.36 1.46 -16.18
N GLY A 109 20.15 1.81 -16.66
CA GLY A 109 19.52 1.19 -17.82
C GLY A 109 18.53 0.05 -17.53
N HIS A 110 18.37 -0.38 -16.27
CA HIS A 110 17.39 -1.41 -15.88
C HIS A 110 16.62 -0.98 -14.62
N TYR A 111 15.31 -0.81 -14.78
CA TYR A 111 14.41 -0.50 -13.67
C TYR A 111 14.15 -1.74 -12.81
N LEU A 112 14.29 -1.56 -11.51
CA LEU A 112 14.15 -2.58 -10.48
C LEU A 112 13.15 -2.15 -9.42
N TRP A 113 12.32 -3.11 -9.01
CA TRP A 113 11.52 -3.00 -7.81
C TRP A 113 12.40 -3.20 -6.57
N THR A 114 12.44 -2.20 -5.70
CA THR A 114 13.44 -2.11 -4.62
C THR A 114 13.25 -3.10 -3.48
N TYR A 115 12.03 -3.57 -3.24
CA TYR A 115 11.73 -4.50 -2.16
C TYR A 115 11.79 -5.97 -2.63
N SER A 116 11.16 -6.32 -3.77
CA SER A 116 11.20 -7.68 -4.32
C SER A 116 12.48 -7.99 -5.10
N ARG A 117 13.27 -6.97 -5.46
CA ARG A 117 14.46 -7.10 -6.34
C ARG A 117 14.13 -7.69 -7.71
N THR A 118 12.89 -7.52 -8.18
CA THR A 118 12.43 -8.03 -9.47
C THR A 118 12.61 -6.98 -10.56
N THR A 119 13.11 -7.39 -11.73
CA THR A 119 13.16 -6.54 -12.92
C THR A 119 11.77 -6.41 -13.54
N THR A 120 11.42 -5.20 -13.96
CA THR A 120 10.28 -5.02 -14.87
C THR A 120 10.71 -5.34 -16.29
N ASN A 121 9.84 -6.01 -17.06
CA ASN A 121 10.08 -6.20 -18.49
C ASN A 121 10.12 -4.84 -19.19
N GLU A 122 11.16 -4.58 -20.00
CA GLU A 122 11.34 -3.33 -20.75
C GLU A 122 10.11 -2.99 -21.60
N THR A 123 9.46 -3.99 -22.20
CA THR A 123 8.23 -3.83 -22.98
C THR A 123 7.05 -3.32 -22.13
N PHE A 124 6.97 -3.74 -20.87
CA PHE A 124 5.91 -3.28 -19.96
C PHE A 124 6.09 -1.79 -19.61
N LEU A 125 7.33 -1.34 -19.41
CA LEU A 125 7.62 0.06 -19.14
C LEU A 125 7.43 0.93 -20.38
N MET A 126 7.95 0.51 -21.54
CA MET A 126 7.82 1.27 -22.78
C MET A 126 6.35 1.52 -23.18
N ASN A 127 5.45 0.58 -22.88
CA ASN A 127 4.03 0.72 -23.19
C ASN A 127 3.24 1.57 -22.19
N ASN A 128 3.75 1.78 -20.98
CA ASN A 128 3.01 2.40 -19.88
C ASN A 128 3.66 3.66 -19.31
N VAL A 129 4.91 3.97 -19.68
CA VAL A 129 5.64 5.15 -19.22
C VAL A 129 5.45 6.29 -20.23
N THR A 130 5.02 7.44 -19.73
CA THR A 130 5.03 8.67 -20.51
C THR A 130 6.45 9.24 -20.44
N LEU A 131 7.23 9.02 -21.51
CA LEU A 131 8.65 9.41 -21.57
C LEU A 131 8.76 10.92 -21.85
N LEU A 132 8.87 11.73 -20.80
CA LEU A 132 9.17 13.16 -20.90
C LEU A 132 10.65 13.49 -20.66
N SER A 133 11.46 12.54 -20.19
CA SER A 133 12.90 12.70 -19.98
C SER A 133 13.61 11.36 -20.18
N HIS A 134 14.73 11.38 -20.90
CA HIS A 134 15.68 10.26 -21.00
C HIS A 134 16.58 10.13 -19.78
N GLU A 135 16.51 11.09 -18.84
CA GLU A 135 17.27 11.10 -17.60
C GLU A 135 16.29 11.27 -16.44
N GLY A 136 16.03 10.20 -15.70
CA GLY A 136 15.30 10.30 -14.45
C GLY A 136 15.18 8.95 -13.77
N HIS A 137 15.44 8.96 -12.47
CA HIS A 137 15.78 7.76 -11.73
C HIS A 137 14.61 7.15 -10.95
N CYS A 138 13.49 7.87 -10.80
CA CYS A 138 12.37 7.46 -9.95
C CYS A 138 11.02 7.54 -10.67
N ILE A 139 10.16 6.57 -10.40
CA ILE A 139 8.87 6.41 -11.07
C ILE A 139 7.72 6.87 -10.19
N GLN A 140 6.79 7.61 -10.80
CA GLN A 140 5.49 7.95 -10.23
C GLN A 140 4.36 7.29 -11.03
N LEU A 141 3.28 6.92 -10.34
CA LEU A 141 1.99 6.58 -10.94
C LEU A 141 1.18 7.85 -11.14
N LEU A 142 0.54 7.99 -12.30
CA LEU A 142 -0.41 9.06 -12.61
C LEU A 142 -1.86 8.60 -12.45
N THR A 143 -2.78 9.55 -12.28
CA THR A 143 -4.23 9.28 -12.21
C THR A 143 -4.78 8.60 -13.46
N ASN A 144 -4.21 8.81 -14.65
CA ASN A 144 -4.61 8.13 -15.89
C ASN A 144 -4.11 6.68 -15.98
N ASN A 145 -3.63 6.09 -14.87
CA ASN A 145 -3.08 4.75 -14.77
C ASN A 145 -1.68 4.60 -15.41
N THR A 146 -1.08 5.62 -16.03
CA THR A 146 0.27 5.51 -16.64
C THR A 146 1.38 5.83 -15.64
N PHE A 147 2.60 5.40 -15.94
CA PHE A 147 3.79 5.76 -15.19
C PHE A 147 4.43 7.01 -15.79
N THR A 148 5.14 7.78 -14.97
CA THR A 148 6.01 8.86 -15.41
C THR A 148 7.34 8.78 -14.70
N VAL A 149 8.39 9.23 -15.38
CA VAL A 149 9.70 9.42 -14.79
C VAL A 149 9.77 10.82 -14.20
N ASN A 150 10.38 10.97 -13.03
CA ASN A 150 10.60 12.26 -12.40
C ASN A 150 11.93 12.25 -11.61
N ASP A 151 12.47 13.43 -11.30
CA ASP A 151 13.67 13.58 -10.48
C ASP A 151 13.37 13.09 -9.05
N CYS A 152 14.17 12.16 -8.53
CA CYS A 152 14.02 11.61 -7.18
C CYS A 152 14.10 12.67 -6.07
N GLN A 153 14.73 13.81 -6.35
CA GLN A 153 14.83 14.96 -5.44
C GLN A 153 13.55 15.80 -5.39
N ASN A 154 12.64 15.62 -6.34
CA ASN A 154 11.34 16.27 -6.28
C ASN A 154 10.50 15.67 -5.15
N GLN A 155 9.71 16.52 -4.53
CA GLN A 155 8.78 16.11 -3.49
C GLN A 155 7.45 15.67 -4.12
N GLY A 156 6.87 14.62 -3.57
CA GLY A 156 5.57 14.12 -4.04
C GLY A 156 4.93 13.19 -3.03
N ASP A 157 3.64 12.94 -3.25
CA ASP A 157 2.90 11.91 -2.54
C ASP A 157 3.50 10.53 -2.86
N PHE A 158 3.20 9.52 -2.06
CA PHE A 158 3.77 8.19 -2.24
C PHE A 158 2.84 7.09 -1.74
N PHE A 159 3.03 5.90 -2.28
CA PHE A 159 2.33 4.71 -1.80
C PHE A 159 3.23 3.85 -0.91
N CYS A 160 2.72 3.43 0.24
CA CYS A 160 3.30 2.33 1.02
C CYS A 160 2.50 1.04 0.87
N ASP A 161 3.22 -0.08 0.78
CA ASP A 161 2.70 -1.41 1.00
C ASP A 161 2.86 -1.76 2.46
N ILE A 162 1.73 -2.02 3.13
CA ILE A 162 1.72 -2.43 4.52
C ILE A 162 0.92 -3.74 4.66
N GLY A 163 1.34 -4.60 5.58
CA GLY A 163 0.42 -5.61 6.10
C GLY A 163 0.48 -7.01 5.49
N LYS A 164 1.66 -7.53 5.12
CA LYS A 164 1.82 -9.00 5.00
C LYS A 164 1.44 -9.75 6.29
N TYR A 165 1.49 -9.08 7.44
CA TYR A 165 1.12 -9.60 8.77
C TYR A 165 -0.25 -9.12 9.29
N LEU A 166 -0.94 -8.26 8.53
CA LEU A 166 -2.30 -7.80 8.85
C LEU A 166 -3.38 -8.75 8.28
N SER A 167 -2.98 -9.95 7.84
CA SER A 167 -3.84 -11.01 7.30
C SER A 167 -4.91 -11.50 8.28
N ASN A 168 -4.88 -11.04 9.52
CA ASN A 168 -5.86 -11.36 10.53
C ASN A 168 -6.88 -10.21 10.68
N ALA A 169 -8.16 -10.54 10.49
CA ALA A 169 -9.24 -9.59 10.68
C ALA A 169 -9.24 -9.02 12.10
N ILE A 170 -9.58 -7.74 12.26
CA ILE A 170 -9.83 -7.16 13.58
C ILE A 170 -11.32 -7.29 13.84
N ILE A 171 -11.66 -7.92 14.96
CA ILE A 171 -13.04 -8.06 15.40
C ILE A 171 -13.37 -6.85 16.27
N PHE A 172 -14.31 -6.04 15.80
CA PHE A 172 -14.88 -4.95 16.58
C PHE A 172 -16.21 -5.37 17.18
N PHE A 173 -16.37 -5.06 18.46
CA PHE A 173 -17.66 -5.19 19.14
C PHE A 173 -18.27 -3.81 19.36
N ARG A 174 -19.48 -3.60 18.82
CA ARG A 174 -20.23 -2.35 18.95
C ARG A 174 -21.50 -2.57 19.76
N LEU A 175 -21.69 -1.72 20.77
CA LEU A 175 -22.95 -1.62 21.53
C LEU A 175 -24.01 -1.02 20.61
N LYS A 176 -25.21 -1.61 20.61
CA LYS A 176 -26.40 -1.00 20.02
C LYS A 176 -26.84 0.23 20.80
#